data_AF-A0A425W6I0-F1
#
_entry.id   AF-A0A425W6I0-F1
#
_cell.length_a   1.000
_cell.length_b   1.000
_cell.length_c   1.000
_cell.angle_alpha   90.00
_cell.angle_beta   90.00
_cell.angle_gamma   90.00
#
_symmetry.space_group_name_H-M   'P 1'
#
loop_
_entity.id
_entity.type
_entity.pdbx_description
1 polymer ?
#
loop_
_entity_poly.entity_id
_entity_poly.type
_entity_poly.pdbx_seq_one_letter_code
_entity_poly.pdbx_strand_id
1 'polypeptide(L)'
;MKKISRDGARAWLAAAGRRAARTFAQTLAASLMTASGITDAPWRPALSAAALAALISMLTSLTGLPELDRNQENHGGRPRG
;
A
#
# COMPACT_ATOMS: atom_id res chain seq x y z
N MET A 1 -3.89 24.15 17.27
CA MET A 1 -4.41 23.49 16.04
C MET A 1 -3.23 23.16 15.14
N LYS A 2 -2.81 21.89 15.11
CA LYS A 2 -1.60 21.42 14.42
C LYS A 2 -1.89 21.34 12.91
N LYS A 3 -1.20 22.15 12.11
CA LYS A 3 -1.37 22.17 10.64
C LYS A 3 -0.79 20.88 10.08
N ILE A 4 -1.66 19.99 9.63
CA ILE A 4 -1.28 18.86 8.78
C ILE A 4 -0.83 19.46 7.44
N SER A 5 0.49 19.49 7.20
CA SER A 5 1.05 19.90 5.90
C SER A 5 0.60 18.91 4.84
N ARG A 6 -0.20 19.38 3.88
CA ARG A 6 -0.91 18.56 2.87
C ARG A 6 0.03 17.74 1.97
N ASP A 7 1.32 18.06 1.94
CA ASP A 7 2.32 17.46 1.06
C ASP A 7 2.80 16.07 1.53
N GLY A 8 2.99 15.89 2.84
CA GLY A 8 3.38 14.60 3.42
C GLY A 8 2.29 13.54 3.31
N ALA A 9 1.03 13.95 3.51
CA ALA A 9 -0.13 13.07 3.38
C ALA A 9 -0.29 12.53 1.94
N ARG A 10 0.01 13.34 0.92
CA ARG A 10 -0.05 12.93 -0.49
C ARG A 10 1.04 11.93 -0.86
N ALA A 11 2.29 12.17 -0.44
CA ALA A 11 3.40 11.25 -0.68
C ALA A 11 3.17 9.90 0.01
N TRP A 12 2.59 9.93 1.21
CA TRP A 12 2.21 8.74 1.95
C TRP A 12 1.09 7.96 1.27
N LEU A 13 0.02 8.65 0.84
CA LEU A 13 -1.08 8.02 0.12
C LEU A 13 -0.59 7.34 -1.16
N ALA A 14 0.37 7.95 -1.87
CA ALA A 14 1.01 7.38 -3.04
C ALA A 14 1.89 6.16 -2.71
N ALA A 15 2.56 6.15 -1.55
CA ALA A 15 3.34 4.99 -1.08
C ALA A 15 2.43 3.83 -0.62
N ALA A 16 1.37 4.14 0.12
CA ALA A 16 0.34 3.21 0.57
C ALA A 16 -0.39 2.56 -0.60
N GLY A 17 -0.82 3.37 -1.58
CA GLY A 17 -1.49 2.90 -2.79
C GLY A 17 -0.62 1.94 -3.60
N ARG A 18 0.68 2.22 -3.74
CA ARG A 18 1.62 1.29 -4.41
C ARG A 18 1.75 -0.04 -3.68
N ARG A 19 1.73 -0.04 -2.33
CA ARG A 19 1.76 -1.28 -1.54
C ARG A 19 0.47 -2.07 -1.69
N ALA A 20 -0.69 -1.42 -1.58
CA ALA A 20 -1.97 -2.07 -1.78
C ALA A 20 -2.10 -2.67 -3.20
N ALA A 21 -1.65 -1.93 -4.23
CA ALA A 21 -1.65 -2.41 -5.61
C ALA A 21 -0.73 -3.62 -5.82
N ARG A 22 0.47 -3.62 -5.23
CA ARG A 22 1.37 -4.79 -5.27
C ARG A 22 0.76 -5.99 -4.55
N THR A 23 0.12 -5.78 -3.39
CA THR A 23 -0.57 -6.84 -2.64
C THR A 23 -1.73 -7.41 -3.46
N PHE A 24 -2.55 -6.56 -4.09
CA PHE A 24 -3.62 -6.98 -4.98
C PHE A 24 -3.09 -7.85 -6.12
N ALA A 25 -2.04 -7.38 -6.82
CA ALA A 25 -1.42 -8.12 -7.92
C ALA A 25 -0.84 -9.45 -7.45
N GLN A 26 -0.18 -9.48 -6.29
CA GLN A 26 0.42 -10.68 -5.73
C GLN A 26 -0.63 -11.70 -5.31
N THR A 27 -1.72 -11.27 -4.67
CA THR A 27 -2.83 -12.16 -4.30
C THR A 27 -3.56 -12.69 -5.52
N LEU A 28 -3.81 -11.84 -6.52
CA LEU A 28 -4.43 -12.26 -7.77
C LEU A 28 -3.56 -13.31 -8.48
N ALA A 29 -2.25 -13.07 -8.60
CA ALA A 29 -1.31 -14.03 -9.20
C ALA A 29 -1.28 -15.36 -8.43
N ALA A 30 -1.31 -15.33 -7.08
CA ALA A 30 -1.36 -16.54 -6.26
C ALA A 30 -2.66 -17.32 -6.45
N SER A 31 -3.80 -16.65 -6.55
CA SER A 31 -5.09 -17.30 -6.82
C SER A 31 -5.20 -17.83 -8.24
N LEU A 32 -4.45 -17.29 -9.20
CA LEU A 32 -4.40 -17.77 -10.58
C LEU A 32 -3.37 -18.91 -10.77
N MET A 33 -2.41 -19.07 -9.86
CA MET A 33 -1.40 -20.13 -9.92
C MET A 33 -2.00 -21.55 -9.81
N THR A 34 -3.19 -21.67 -9.22
CA THR A 34 -3.92 -22.93 -9.12
C THR A 34 -4.71 -23.26 -10.38
N ALA A 35 -4.81 -22.34 -11.34
CA ALA A 35 -5.56 -22.53 -12.57
C ALA A 35 -4.74 -23.32 -13.60
N SER A 36 -5.39 -24.28 -14.25
CA SER A 36 -4.81 -25.03 -15.37
C SER A 36 -4.81 -24.25 -16.70
N GLY A 37 -5.64 -23.20 -16.80
CA GLY A 37 -5.74 -22.31 -17.95
C GLY A 37 -6.56 -21.05 -17.66
N ILE A 38 -6.48 -20.04 -18.54
CA ILE A 38 -7.12 -18.71 -18.33
C ILE A 38 -8.67 -18.79 -18.26
N THR A 39 -9.27 -19.80 -18.88
CA THR A 39 -10.72 -20.05 -18.85
C THR A 39 -11.17 -20.84 -17.62
N ASP A 40 -10.28 -21.65 -17.07
CA ASP A 40 -10.49 -22.45 -15.84
C ASP A 40 -10.12 -21.65 -14.58
N ALA A 41 -9.47 -20.50 -14.78
CA ALA A 41 -9.01 -19.66 -13.69
C ALA A 41 -10.17 -19.18 -12.81
N PRO A 42 -10.03 -19.27 -11.48
CA PRO A 42 -11.09 -18.94 -10.55
C PRO A 42 -11.17 -17.41 -10.36
N TRP A 43 -11.57 -16.69 -11.41
CA TRP A 43 -11.58 -15.21 -11.47
C TRP A 43 -12.41 -14.56 -10.37
N ARG A 44 -13.61 -15.10 -10.11
CA ARG A 44 -14.52 -14.58 -9.07
C ARG A 44 -13.85 -14.60 -7.68
N PRO A 45 -13.41 -15.76 -7.15
CA PRO A 45 -12.78 -15.80 -5.83
C PRO A 45 -11.39 -15.16 -5.82
N ALA A 46 -10.62 -15.19 -6.93
CA ALA A 46 -9.34 -14.50 -7.04
C ALA A 46 -9.47 -12.98 -6.87
N LEU A 47 -10.46 -12.37 -7.54
CA LEU A 47 -10.76 -10.94 -7.41
C LEU A 47 -11.22 -10.59 -5.99
N SER A 48 -12.07 -11.41 -5.37
CA SER A 48 -12.50 -11.18 -3.97
C SER A 48 -11.34 -11.29 -2.98
N ALA A 49 -10.49 -12.31 -3.12
CA ALA A 49 -9.33 -12.49 -2.25
C ALA A 49 -8.32 -11.35 -2.42
N ALA A 50 -8.03 -10.95 -3.66
CA ALA A 50 -7.15 -9.84 -3.96
C ALA A 50 -7.70 -8.51 -3.44
N ALA A 51 -9.01 -8.27 -3.59
CA ALA A 51 -9.67 -7.09 -3.07
C ALA A 51 -9.60 -7.02 -1.54
N LEU A 52 -9.86 -8.13 -0.84
CA LEU A 52 -9.74 -8.21 0.63
C LEU A 52 -8.30 -7.95 1.08
N ALA A 53 -7.32 -8.58 0.44
CA ALA A 53 -5.90 -8.40 0.77
C ALA A 53 -5.44 -6.94 0.54
N ALA A 54 -5.90 -6.32 -0.55
CA ALA A 54 -5.65 -4.92 -0.83
C ALA A 54 -6.32 -4.00 0.20
N LEU A 55 -7.56 -4.31 0.62
CA LEU A 55 -8.30 -3.55 1.63
C LEU A 55 -7.60 -3.60 2.98
N ILE A 56 -7.19 -4.80 3.42
CA ILE A 56 -6.43 -5.01 4.65
C ILE A 56 -5.09 -4.27 4.58
N SER A 57 -4.39 -4.35 3.45
CA SER A 57 -3.12 -3.62 3.24
C SER A 57 -3.30 -2.11 3.33
N MET A 58 -4.42 -1.59 2.80
CA MET A 58 -4.76 -0.17 2.91
C MET A 58 -5.15 0.23 4.34
N LEU A 59 -5.92 -0.60 5.05
CA LEU A 59 -6.28 -0.39 6.47
C LEU A 59 -5.05 -0.42 7.38
N THR A 60 -4.15 -1.39 7.19
CA THR A 60 -2.88 -1.47 7.93
C THR A 60 -1.97 -0.29 7.61
N SER A 61 -2.02 0.22 6.38
CA SER A 61 -1.33 1.47 6.06
C SER A 61 -1.91 2.60 6.92
N LEU A 62 -3.23 2.77 6.98
CA LEU A 62 -3.87 3.82 7.80
C LEU A 62 -3.50 3.74 9.30
N THR A 63 -3.22 2.55 9.85
CA THR A 63 -2.69 2.43 11.22
C THR A 63 -1.23 2.89 11.37
N GLY A 64 -0.46 2.95 10.28
CA GLY A 64 0.88 3.56 10.19
C GLY A 64 0.87 5.06 9.87
N LEU A 65 -0.30 5.71 9.89
CA LEU A 65 -0.43 7.16 9.78
C LEU A 65 0.10 7.99 10.98
N PRO A 66 0.32 7.48 12.22
CA PRO A 66 0.87 8.30 13.32
C PRO A 66 2.37 8.58 13.21
N GLU A 67 3.09 7.96 12.26
CA GLU A 67 4.56 7.99 12.21
C GLU A 67 5.15 9.01 11.24
N LEU A 68 4.32 9.67 10.44
CA LEU A 68 4.75 10.74 9.53
C LEU A 68 4.74 12.16 10.12
N ASP A 69 4.22 12.34 11.34
CA ASP A 69 4.35 13.62 12.05
C ASP A 69 5.77 13.80 12.66
N ARG A 70 6.62 12.75 12.68
CA ARG A 70 7.91 12.76 13.40
C ARG A 70 9.17 12.74 12.53
N ASN A 71 9.09 12.52 11.21
CA ASN A 71 10.30 12.26 10.39
C ASN A 71 10.51 13.19 9.17
N GLN A 72 9.87 14.37 9.13
CA GLN A 72 10.21 15.41 8.15
C GLN A 72 11.05 16.55 8.79
N GLU A 73 11.51 16.37 10.04
CA GLU A 73 12.38 17.34 10.74
C GLU A 73 13.88 17.03 10.58
N ASN A 74 14.31 15.88 10.04
CA ASN A 74 15.73 15.50 10.09
C ASN A 74 16.38 15.18 8.74
N HIS A 75 16.31 16.12 7.79
CA HIS A 75 17.26 16.17 6.67
C HIS A 75 17.62 17.61 6.28
N GLY A 76 18.06 18.39 7.28
CA GLY A 76 18.60 19.75 7.13
C GLY A 76 20.04 19.90 7.63
N GLY A 77 20.79 18.82 7.85
CA GLY A 77 22.16 18.89 8.37
C GLY A 77 23.15 18.14 7.49
N ARG A 78 23.71 18.81 6.46
CA ARG A 78 25.03 18.42 5.96
C ARG A 78 26.08 19.01 6.92
N PRO A 79 26.88 18.23 7.65
CA PRO A 79 28.19 18.71 8.06
C PRO A 79 29.07 18.78 6.80
N ARG A 80 29.41 20.01 6.41
CA ARG A 80 30.51 20.27 5.48
C ARG A 80 31.81 19.92 6.20
N GLY A 81 32.50 18.89 5.72
CA GLY A 81 33.90 18.59 5.99
C GLY A 81 34.58 18.39 4.65
#